data_AF-A0A441AYC9-F1
#
_entry.id   AF-A0A441AYC9-F1
#
_cell.length_a   1.000
_cell.length_b   1.000
_cell.length_c   1.000
_cell.angle_alpha   90.00
_cell.angle_beta   90.00
_cell.angle_gamma   90.00
#
_symmetry.space_group_name_H-M   'P 1'
#
loop_
_entity.id
_entity.type
_entity.pdbx_description
1 polymer ?
#
loop_
_entity_poly.entity_id
_entity_poly.type
_entity_poly.pdbx_seq_one_letter_code
_entity_poly.pdbx_strand_id
1 'polypeptide(L)' 'DISYLRSTFAPEDGRCMCLFDAASDIDVKRLNDDAGLPYHRIVPALDLTP' A
#
# COMPACT_ATOMS: atom_id res chain seq x y z
N ASP A 1 -1.98 7.46 13.12
CA ASP A 1 -2.96 6.45 12.71
C ASP A 1 -2.72 6.04 11.27
N ILE A 2 -2.86 4.75 10.97
CA ILE A 2 -2.88 4.22 9.61
C ILE A 2 -4.28 3.72 9.30
N SER A 3 -4.79 4.07 8.12
CA SER A 3 -6.04 3.53 7.60
C SER A 3 -5.81 2.80 6.28
N TYR A 4 -6.28 1.57 6.18
CA TYR A 4 -6.38 0.89 4.89
C TYR A 4 -7.53 1.48 4.08
N LEU A 5 -7.25 1.92 2.84
CA LEU A 5 -8.26 2.54 1.98
C LEU A 5 -8.86 1.52 1.00
N ARG A 6 -8.01 0.86 0.21
CA ARG A 6 -8.43 -0.09 -0.83
C ARG A 6 -7.25 -0.90 -1.35
N SER A 7 -7.56 -1.98 -2.06
CA SER A 7 -6.61 -2.70 -2.90
C SER A 7 -7.00 -2.59 -4.37
N THR A 8 -6.02 -2.65 -5.25
CA THR A 8 -6.23 -2.80 -6.70
C THR A 8 -5.34 -3.93 -7.18
N PHE A 9 -5.95 -4.94 -7.78
CA PHE A 9 -5.24 -6.01 -8.46
C PHE A 9 -5.31 -5.76 -9.97
N ALA A 10 -4.16 -5.74 -10.63
CA ALA A 10 -4.02 -5.66 -12.08
C ALA A 10 -3.69 -7.06 -12.61
N PRO A 11 -4.68 -7.80 -13.16
CA PRO A 11 -4.48 -9.20 -13.54
C PRO A 11 -3.46 -9.38 -14.68
N GLU A 12 -3.37 -8.39 -15.57
CA GLU A 12 -2.51 -8.43 -16.77
C GLU A 12 -1.02 -8.59 -16.43
N ASP A 13 -0.57 -7.98 -15.33
CA ASP A 13 0.82 -8.02 -14.88
C ASP A 13 1.01 -8.65 -13.49
N GLY A 14 -0.07 -9.21 -12.93
CA GLY A 14 -0.05 -9.91 -11.65
C GLY A 14 0.28 -9.00 -10.46
N ARG A 15 0.11 -7.68 -10.57
CA ARG A 15 0.43 -6.75 -9.47
C ARG A 15 -0.77 -6.50 -8.58
N CYS A 16 -0.54 -6.51 -7.28
CA CYS A 16 -1.49 -6.05 -6.28
C CYS A 16 -0.92 -4.82 -5.57
N MET A 17 -1.71 -3.74 -5.51
CA MET A 17 -1.39 -2.53 -4.78
C MET A 17 -2.38 -2.37 -3.64
N CYS A 18 -1.89 -2.28 -2.40
CA CYS A 18 -2.68 -1.91 -1.22
C CYS A 18 -2.40 -0.45 -0.90
N LEU A 19 -3.47 0.36 -0.84
CA LEU A 19 -3.39 1.79 -0.57
C LEU A 19 -3.74 2.06 0.89
N PHE A 20 -2.89 2.83 1.56
CA PHE A 20 -3.04 3.26 2.93
C PHE A 20 -3.00 4.77 3.02
N ASP A 21 -3.80 5.34 3.91
CA ASP A 21 -3.61 6.69 4.43
C ASP A 21 -2.69 6.60 5.66
N ALA A 22 -1.51 7.23 5.55
CA ALA A 22 -0.43 7.12 6.53
C ALA A 22 0.44 8.38 6.51
N ALA A 23 1.03 8.71 7.66
CA ALA A 23 1.96 9.83 7.77
C ALA A 23 3.32 9.57 7.10
N SER A 24 3.71 8.29 6.95
CA SER A 24 4.98 7.90 6.35
C SER A 24 4.96 6.48 5.79
N ASP A 25 5.91 6.18 4.91
CA ASP A 25 6.19 4.83 4.42
C ASP A 25 6.74 3.90 5.52
N ILE A 26 7.43 4.45 6.52
CA ILE A 26 7.92 3.74 7.71
C ILE A 26 6.75 3.12 8.48
N ASP A 27 5.66 3.86 8.66
CA ASP A 27 4.50 3.35 9.40
C ASP A 27 3.83 2.19 8.62
N VAL A 28 3.72 2.33 7.29
CA VAL A 28 3.17 1.26 6.42
C VAL A 28 4.07 0.03 6.43
N LYS A 29 5.39 0.23 6.44
CA LYS A 29 6.38 -0.85 6.55
C LYS A 29 6.20 -1.63 7.85
N ARG A 30 6.12 -0.93 8.99
CA ARG A 30 5.93 -1.57 10.30
C ARG A 30 4.63 -2.36 10.34
N LEU A 31 3.53 -1.78 9.86
CA LEU A 31 2.25 -2.48 9.79
C LEU A 31 2.34 -3.77 8.97
N ASN A 32 2.94 -3.72 7.78
CA ASN A 32 3.05 -4.88 6.91
C ASN A 32 3.97 -5.95 7.50
N ASP A 33 5.09 -5.55 8.10
CA ASP A 33 6.04 -6.46 8.74
C ASP A 33 5.41 -7.14 9.99
N ASP A 34 4.74 -6.37 10.85
CA ASP A 34 4.07 -6.87 12.06
C ASP A 34 2.92 -7.83 11.71
N ALA A 35 2.24 -7.59 10.59
CA ALA A 35 1.19 -8.46 10.06
C ALA A 35 1.71 -9.65 9.25
N GLY A 36 3.01 -9.73 8.97
CA GLY A 36 3.61 -10.78 8.14
C GLY A 36 3.12 -10.79 6.70
N LEU A 37 2.69 -9.64 6.17
CA LEU A 37 2.16 -9.53 4.81
C LEU A 37 3.31 -9.47 3.79
N PRO A 38 3.26 -10.27 2.71
CA PRO A 38 4.26 -10.17 1.65
C PRO A 38 4.05 -8.90 0.82
N TYR A 39 5.12 -8.15 0.59
CA TYR A 39 5.13 -7.00 -0.32
C TYR A 39 6.47 -6.87 -1.03
N HIS A 40 6.47 -6.25 -2.21
CA HIS A 40 7.69 -6.04 -3.00
C HIS A 40 8.36 -4.71 -2.69
N ARG A 41 7.57 -3.64 -2.54
CA ARG A 41 8.04 -2.28 -2.23
C ARG A 41 6.90 -1.42 -1.69
N ILE A 42 7.26 -0.34 -1.01
CA ILE A 42 6.34 0.72 -0.58
C ILE A 42 6.74 1.98 -1.36
N VAL A 43 5.77 2.64 -1.97
CA VAL A 43 5.97 3.87 -2.75
C VAL A 43 4.82 4.85 -2.47
N PRO A 44 5.08 6.18 -2.44
CA PRO A 44 4.00 7.16 -2.37
C PRO A 44 3.05 7.03 -3.55
N ALA A 45 1.75 6.96 -3.28
CA ALA A 45 0.71 7.03 -4.30
C ALA A 45 0.28 8.49 -4.47
N LEU A 46 0.11 8.93 -5.73
CA LEU A 46 -0.45 10.23 -6.06
C LEU A 46 -1.91 10.03 -6.43
N ASP A 47 -2.81 10.75 -5.77
CA ASP A 47 -4.21 10.81 -6.18
C ASP A 47 -4.32 11.81 -7.34
N LEU A 48 -4.72 11.31 -8.51
CA LEU A 48 -4.86 12.12 -9.70
C LEU A 48 -6.33 12.48 -9.85
N THR A 49 -6.65 13.77 -9.77
CA THR A 49 -7.95 14.26 -10.24
C THR A 49 -7.97 14.25 -11.78
N PRO A 50 -9.09 13.86 -12.42
CA PRO A 50 -9.21 13.85 -13.88
C PRO A 50 -8.84 15.17 -14.56
#